data_AF-A0A6G3XUH0-F1
#
_entry.id   AF-A0A6G3XUH0-F1
#
_cell.length_a   1.000
_cell.length_b   1.000
_cell.length_c   1.000
_cell.angle_alpha   90.00
_cell.angle_beta   90.00
_cell.angle_gamma   90.00
#
_symmetry.space_group_name_H-M   'P 1'
#
loop_
_entity.id
_entity.type
_entity.pdbx_description
1 polymer ?
#
loop_
_entity_poly.entity_id
_entity_poly.type
_entity_poly.pdbx_seq_one_letter_code
_entity_poly.pdbx_strand_id
1 'polypeptide(L)'
;MQPGKQSGIRRVTSWQLVGAQLRHFRKLAGLTQAALAEQAGVGEDTIASIEQGRRVLQLDMAIQLDELLDTKGTLRVAVEKIPRKERYQALVKDFVQYEQNAVSLLWYESQLVPGLLQTESYARFVFGCTYPPLEEEEIEKRVTDRLA
;
A
#
# COMPACT_ATOMS: atom_id res chain seq x y z
N MET A 1 36.47 1.06 -24.36
CA MET A 1 35.23 1.84 -24.56
C MET A 1 34.46 1.85 -23.25
N GLN A 2 34.45 2.96 -22.52
CA GLN A 2 33.63 3.09 -21.31
C GLN A 2 32.18 3.41 -21.74
N PRO A 3 31.14 2.72 -21.23
CA PRO A 3 29.77 3.05 -21.57
C PRO A 3 29.42 4.41 -20.95
N GLY A 4 28.93 5.32 -21.80
CA GLY A 4 28.64 6.71 -21.46
C GLY A 4 27.62 6.86 -20.32
N LYS A 5 27.85 7.85 -19.47
CA LYS A 5 26.89 8.35 -18.47
C LYS A 5 25.62 8.80 -19.18
N GLN A 6 24.61 7.94 -19.23
CA GLN A 6 23.25 8.36 -19.55
C GLN A 6 22.76 9.27 -18.42
N SER A 7 22.46 10.53 -18.76
CA SER A 7 21.79 11.47 -17.88
C SER A 7 20.44 10.87 -17.49
N GLY A 8 20.35 10.32 -16.28
CA GLY A 8 19.21 9.55 -15.84
C GLY A 8 17.99 10.44 -15.64
N ILE A 9 16.99 10.31 -16.51
CA ILE A 9 15.64 10.81 -16.23
C ILE A 9 15.21 10.17 -14.91
N ARG A 10 15.07 10.99 -13.86
CA ARG A 10 14.64 10.51 -12.53
C ARG A 10 13.24 9.93 -12.70
N ARG A 11 13.11 8.59 -12.67
CA ARG A 11 11.83 7.91 -12.79
C ARG A 11 10.92 8.37 -11.65
N VAL A 12 9.86 9.09 -11.98
CA VAL A 12 8.81 9.48 -11.03
C VAL A 12 7.87 8.31 -10.87
N THR A 13 7.61 7.88 -9.64
CA THR A 13 6.68 6.77 -9.36
C THR A 13 5.23 7.26 -9.35
N SER A 14 4.27 6.36 -9.58
CA SER A 14 2.83 6.70 -9.50
C SER A 14 2.46 7.31 -8.14
N TRP A 15 3.08 6.82 -7.06
CA TRP A 15 2.89 7.36 -5.70
C TRP A 15 3.44 8.78 -5.51
N GLN A 16 4.52 9.15 -6.21
CA GLN A 16 5.01 10.53 -6.21
C GLN A 16 4.05 11.48 -6.95
N LEU A 17 3.37 11.01 -8.00
CA LEU A 17 2.32 11.79 -8.67
C LEU A 17 1.10 11.99 -7.77
N VAL A 18 0.62 10.93 -7.10
CA VAL A 18 -0.48 11.04 -6.12
C VAL A 18 -0.11 11.96 -4.97
N GLY A 19 1.11 11.84 -4.43
CA GLY A 19 1.61 12.73 -3.39
C GLY A 19 1.68 14.19 -3.84
N ALA A 20 2.07 14.46 -5.09
CA ALA A 20 2.07 15.79 -5.66
C ALA A 20 0.65 16.36 -5.84
N GLN A 21 -0.33 15.54 -6.23
CA GLN A 21 -1.74 15.93 -6.29
C GLN A 21 -2.29 16.28 -4.90
N LEU A 22 -2.03 15.44 -3.89
CA LEU A 22 -2.43 15.72 -2.51
C LEU A 22 -1.84 17.05 -2.03
N ARG A 23 -0.55 17.28 -2.27
CA ARG A 23 0.11 18.56 -1.93
C ARG A 23 -0.55 19.74 -2.65
N HIS A 24 -0.91 19.57 -3.91
CA HIS A 24 -1.56 20.62 -4.69
C HIS A 24 -2.93 20.99 -4.10
N PHE A 25 -3.80 20.02 -3.84
CA PHE A 25 -5.11 20.26 -3.25
C PHE A 25 -5.02 20.82 -1.83
N ARG A 26 -4.12 20.32 -0.99
CA ARG A 26 -3.90 20.90 0.35
C ARG A 26 -3.53 22.38 0.27
N LYS A 27 -2.65 22.75 -0.66
CA LYS A 27 -2.27 24.16 -0.86
C LYS A 27 -3.42 25.02 -1.36
N LEU A 28 -4.27 24.49 -2.24
CA LEU A 28 -5.49 25.20 -2.69
C LEU A 28 -6.47 25.42 -1.55
N ALA A 29 -6.58 24.46 -0.62
CA ALA A 29 -7.37 24.59 0.60
C ALA A 29 -6.72 25.51 1.67
N GLY A 30 -5.52 26.03 1.43
CA GLY A 30 -4.81 26.91 2.38
C GLY A 30 -4.31 26.22 3.65
N LEU A 31 -4.28 24.88 3.68
CA LEU A 31 -3.92 24.12 4.87
C LEU A 31 -2.42 23.86 4.96
N THR A 32 -1.86 23.84 6.18
CA THR A 32 -0.51 23.30 6.44
C THR A 32 -0.55 21.77 6.50
N GLN A 33 0.60 21.10 6.45
CA GLN A 33 0.65 19.64 6.62
C GLN A 33 0.12 19.23 8.00
N ALA A 34 0.52 19.96 9.05
CA ALA A 34 -0.01 19.77 10.41
C ALA A 34 -1.54 19.93 10.48
N ALA A 35 -2.12 20.97 9.89
CA ALA A 35 -3.56 21.21 9.93
C ALA A 35 -4.36 20.12 9.20
N LEU A 36 -3.87 19.67 8.05
CA LEU A 36 -4.51 18.55 7.34
C LEU A 36 -4.38 17.25 8.12
N ALA A 37 -3.23 17.01 8.75
CA ALA A 37 -2.98 15.83 9.56
C ALA A 37 -3.92 15.76 10.77
N GLU A 38 -4.12 16.89 11.45
CA GLU A 38 -5.08 17.03 12.56
C GLU A 38 -6.51 16.71 12.11
N GLN A 39 -6.98 17.31 11.01
CA GLN A 39 -8.32 17.05 10.46
C GLN A 39 -8.49 15.59 10.01
N ALA A 40 -7.43 14.97 9.52
CA ALA A 40 -7.46 13.58 9.07
C ALA A 40 -7.21 12.56 10.21
N GLY A 41 -6.90 13.01 11.44
CA GLY A 41 -6.63 12.13 12.57
C GLY A 41 -5.30 11.37 12.48
N VAL A 42 -4.29 11.93 11.79
CA VAL A 42 -2.97 11.31 11.60
C VAL A 42 -1.85 12.27 12.03
N GLY A 43 -0.62 11.75 12.18
CA GLY A 43 0.56 12.60 12.44
C GLY A 43 1.00 13.38 11.20
N GLU A 44 1.56 14.59 11.40
CA GLU A 44 2.07 15.45 10.32
C GLU A 44 3.04 14.72 9.37
N ASP A 45 3.95 13.92 9.93
CA ASP A 45 4.91 13.10 9.18
C ASP A 45 4.24 12.13 8.20
N THR A 46 3.01 11.68 8.51
CA THR A 46 2.24 10.81 7.62
C THR A 46 1.86 11.56 6.36
N ILE A 47 1.29 12.76 6.48
CA ILE A 47 0.94 13.62 5.34
C ILE A 47 2.21 13.99 4.56
N ALA A 48 3.28 14.41 5.26
CA ALA A 48 4.53 14.77 4.61
C ALA A 48 5.14 13.59 3.82
N SER A 49 5.11 12.37 4.37
CA SER A 49 5.63 11.17 3.73
C SER A 49 4.79 10.73 2.52
N ILE A 50 3.46 10.87 2.60
CA ILE A 50 2.54 10.62 1.48
C ILE A 50 2.79 11.63 0.35
N GLU A 51 2.88 12.93 0.66
CA GLU A 51 3.14 13.96 -0.35
C GLU A 51 4.49 13.78 -1.08
N GLN A 52 5.46 13.16 -0.43
CA GLN A 52 6.77 12.85 -1.01
C GLN A 52 6.77 11.52 -1.79
N GLY A 53 5.67 10.76 -1.75
CA GLY A 53 5.57 9.43 -2.34
C GLY A 53 6.41 8.36 -1.63
N ARG A 54 6.85 8.62 -0.39
CA ARG A 54 7.59 7.64 0.44
C ARG A 54 6.64 6.66 1.13
N ARG A 55 5.44 7.13 1.50
CA ARG A 55 4.37 6.31 2.05
C ARG A 55 3.23 6.20 1.04
N VAL A 56 2.70 4.99 0.90
CA VAL A 56 1.53 4.69 0.08
C VAL A 56 0.29 5.34 0.69
N LEU A 57 -0.49 6.05 -0.12
CA LEU A 57 -1.81 6.52 0.27
C LEU A 57 -2.82 5.36 0.15
N GLN A 58 -3.39 4.97 1.28
CA GLN A 58 -4.42 3.92 1.34
C GLN A 58 -5.75 4.46 0.80
N LEU A 59 -6.62 3.56 0.32
CA LEU A 59 -7.86 3.93 -0.36
C LEU A 59 -8.86 4.63 0.55
N ASP A 60 -9.03 4.12 1.77
CA ASP A 60 -9.82 4.71 2.86
C ASP A 60 -9.38 6.14 3.17
N MET A 61 -8.07 6.34 3.35
CA MET A 61 -7.49 7.67 3.59
C MET A 61 -7.67 8.58 2.37
N ALA A 62 -7.58 8.05 1.14
CA ALA A 62 -7.80 8.84 -0.06
C ALA A 62 -9.24 9.35 -0.16
N ILE A 63 -10.22 8.53 0.20
CA ILE A 63 -11.65 8.92 0.26
C ILE A 63 -11.84 10.03 1.30
N GLN A 64 -11.30 9.84 2.51
CA GLN A 64 -11.38 10.83 3.57
C GLN A 64 -10.73 12.17 3.17
N LEU A 65 -9.54 12.13 2.55
CA LEU A 65 -8.85 13.34 2.10
C LEU A 65 -9.57 14.02 0.93
N ASP A 66 -10.25 13.26 0.06
CA ASP A 66 -11.08 13.82 -0.99
C ASP A 66 -12.25 14.64 -0.43
N GLU A 67 -12.86 14.18 0.67
CA GLU A 67 -13.91 14.90 1.39
C GLU A 67 -13.37 16.15 2.09
N LEU A 68 -12.26 16.03 2.82
CA LEU A 68 -11.64 17.14 3.56
C LEU A 68 -11.15 18.28 2.65
N LEU A 69 -10.70 17.95 1.44
CA LEU A 69 -10.10 18.90 0.50
C LEU A 69 -11.02 19.26 -0.69
N ASP A 70 -12.25 18.75 -0.73
CA ASP A 70 -13.21 18.90 -1.83
C ASP A 70 -12.60 18.63 -3.23
N THR A 71 -11.86 17.53 -3.37
CA THR A 71 -11.17 17.18 -4.61
C THR A 71 -12.07 16.44 -5.61
N LYS A 72 -13.34 16.21 -5.26
CA LYS A 72 -14.35 15.50 -6.06
C LYS A 72 -13.93 14.08 -6.45
N GLY A 73 -13.25 13.37 -5.53
CA GLY A 73 -12.87 11.97 -5.72
C GLY A 73 -11.57 11.76 -6.49
N THR A 74 -10.79 12.83 -6.73
CA THR A 74 -9.58 12.76 -7.55
C THR A 74 -8.53 11.82 -6.95
N LEU A 75 -8.30 11.88 -5.63
CA LEU A 75 -7.29 11.04 -4.98
C LEU A 75 -7.74 9.58 -4.95
N ARG A 76 -9.02 9.31 -4.65
CA ARG A 76 -9.62 7.97 -4.71
C ARG A 76 -9.39 7.33 -6.08
N VAL A 77 -9.75 8.03 -7.16
CA VAL A 77 -9.58 7.53 -8.53
C VAL A 77 -8.10 7.28 -8.84
N ALA A 78 -7.21 8.16 -8.41
CA ALA A 78 -5.78 7.99 -8.62
C ALA A 78 -5.26 6.73 -7.90
N VAL A 79 -5.64 6.50 -6.65
CA VAL A 79 -5.26 5.30 -5.88
C VAL A 79 -5.85 4.03 -6.50
N GLU A 80 -7.12 4.04 -6.93
CA GLU A 80 -7.78 2.91 -7.60
C GLU A 80 -7.06 2.50 -8.90
N LYS A 81 -6.53 3.47 -9.65
CA LYS A 81 -5.85 3.24 -10.93
C LYS A 81 -4.38 2.86 -10.80
N ILE A 82 -3.78 2.95 -9.61
CA ILE A 82 -2.41 2.46 -9.40
C ILE A 82 -2.34 0.95 -9.63
N PRO A 83 -1.41 0.45 -10.48
CA PRO A 83 -1.26 -0.97 -10.72
C PRO A 83 -1.06 -1.76 -9.42
N ARG A 84 -1.70 -2.92 -9.30
CA ARG A 84 -1.57 -3.79 -8.11
C ARG A 84 -0.11 -4.09 -7.75
N LYS A 85 0.77 -4.23 -8.76
CA LYS A 85 2.22 -4.42 -8.60
C LYS A 85 2.92 -3.30 -7.82
N GLU A 86 2.41 -2.07 -7.89
CA GLU A 86 2.98 -0.92 -7.18
C GLU A 86 2.43 -0.74 -5.76
N ARG A 87 1.35 -1.46 -5.42
CA ARG A 87 0.76 -1.49 -4.06
C ARG A 87 1.51 -2.42 -3.10
N TYR A 88 2.34 -3.33 -3.62
CA TYR A 88 3.13 -4.22 -2.77
C TYR A 88 4.13 -3.43 -1.93
N GLN A 89 4.33 -3.89 -0.69
CA GLN A 89 5.40 -3.39 0.17
C GLN A 89 6.74 -3.58 -0.54
N ALA A 90 7.70 -2.67 -0.30
CA ALA A 90 8.99 -2.68 -1.01
C ALA A 90 9.70 -4.06 -0.96
N LEU A 91 9.59 -4.75 0.19
CA LEU A 91 10.16 -6.09 0.40
C LEU A 91 9.56 -7.19 -0.49
N VAL A 92 8.32 -7.02 -0.95
CA VAL A 92 7.58 -8.02 -1.73
C VAL A 92 7.69 -7.76 -3.24
N LYS A 93 8.09 -6.54 -3.65
CA LYS A 93 8.17 -6.17 -5.07
C LYS A 93 9.16 -7.05 -5.85
N ASP A 94 10.34 -7.26 -5.29
CA ASP A 94 11.38 -8.08 -5.92
C ASP A 94 10.96 -9.55 -5.96
N PHE A 95 10.37 -10.06 -4.87
CA PHE A 95 9.84 -11.42 -4.81
C PHE A 95 8.82 -11.69 -5.93
N VAL A 96 7.81 -10.83 -6.11
CA VAL A 96 6.78 -11.00 -7.16
C VAL A 96 7.38 -11.00 -8.57
N GLN A 97 8.44 -10.21 -8.78
CA GLN A 97 9.14 -10.18 -10.07
C GLN A 97 9.94 -11.46 -10.33
N TYR A 98 10.62 -11.98 -9.31
CA TYR A 98 11.36 -13.24 -9.42
C TYR A 98 10.41 -14.44 -9.56
N GLU A 99 9.33 -14.46 -8.78
CA GLU A 99 8.30 -15.50 -8.80
C GLU A 99 7.69 -15.67 -10.19
N GLN A 100 7.39 -14.57 -10.91
CA GLN A 100 6.84 -14.62 -12.27
C GLN A 100 7.74 -15.31 -13.30
N ASN A 101 9.05 -15.33 -13.06
CA ASN A 101 10.03 -15.94 -13.95
C ASN A 101 10.60 -17.26 -13.40
N ALA A 102 10.16 -17.69 -12.21
CA ALA A 102 10.68 -18.87 -11.55
C ALA A 102 10.15 -20.14 -12.23
N VAL A 103 11.05 -21.09 -12.50
CA VAL A 103 10.67 -22.43 -12.97
C VAL A 103 10.17 -23.29 -11.82
N SER A 104 10.74 -23.10 -10.63
CA SER A 104 10.36 -23.79 -9.41
C SER A 104 10.49 -22.86 -8.21
N LEU A 105 9.59 -23.02 -7.23
CA LEU A 105 9.65 -22.36 -5.92
C LEU A 105 9.92 -23.41 -4.85
N LEU A 106 10.96 -23.19 -4.05
CA LEU A 106 11.24 -23.98 -2.86
C LEU A 106 11.08 -23.08 -1.65
N TRP A 107 10.33 -23.57 -0.68
CA TRP A 107 9.88 -22.83 0.47
C TRP A 107 10.01 -23.74 1.69
N TYR A 108 10.30 -23.15 2.84
CA TYR A 108 10.27 -23.85 4.13
C TYR A 108 9.70 -22.92 5.20
N GLU A 109 8.67 -23.38 5.91
CA GLU A 109 8.19 -22.72 7.12
C GLU A 109 8.66 -23.49 8.35
N SER A 110 9.26 -22.78 9.31
CA SER A 110 9.73 -23.39 10.56
C SER A 110 8.60 -23.63 11.57
N GLN A 111 7.55 -22.79 11.55
CA GLN A 111 6.55 -22.74 12.62
C GLN A 111 5.14 -23.06 12.15
N LEU A 112 4.86 -22.95 10.84
CA LEU A 112 3.52 -23.07 10.29
C LEU A 112 3.51 -24.03 9.10
N VAL A 113 2.34 -24.57 8.79
CA VAL A 113 2.12 -25.22 7.51
C VAL A 113 2.10 -24.14 6.42
N PRO A 114 2.76 -24.35 5.25
CA PRO A 114 2.73 -23.39 4.15
C PRO A 114 1.31 -22.99 3.78
N GLY A 115 1.07 -21.70 3.52
CA GLY A 115 -0.29 -21.17 3.34
C GLY A 115 -1.13 -21.92 2.29
N LEU A 116 -0.49 -22.32 1.19
CA LEU A 116 -1.09 -23.10 0.09
C LEU A 116 -1.55 -24.51 0.49
N LEU A 117 -1.09 -25.01 1.64
CA LEU A 117 -1.38 -26.35 2.15
C LEU A 117 -2.26 -26.32 3.41
N GLN A 118 -2.73 -25.14 3.81
CA GLN A 118 -3.58 -25.00 5.00
C GLN A 118 -5.02 -25.38 4.68
N THR A 119 -5.66 -26.09 5.62
CA THR A 119 -7.12 -26.26 5.61
C THR A 119 -7.80 -25.00 6.14
N GLU A 120 -9.09 -24.86 5.87
CA GLU A 120 -9.91 -23.77 6.42
C GLU A 120 -9.75 -23.64 7.94
N SER A 121 -9.88 -24.77 8.65
CA SER A 121 -9.76 -24.83 10.11
C SER A 121 -8.38 -24.38 10.61
N TYR A 122 -7.31 -24.75 9.90
CA TYR A 122 -5.95 -24.36 10.25
C TYR A 122 -5.73 -22.86 10.00
N ALA A 123 -6.13 -22.36 8.83
CA ALA A 123 -5.99 -20.95 8.48
C ALA A 123 -6.73 -20.06 9.48
N ARG A 124 -7.97 -20.43 9.83
CA ARG A 124 -8.79 -19.74 10.84
C ARG A 124 -8.09 -19.69 12.20
N PHE A 125 -7.56 -20.83 12.67
CA PHE A 125 -6.82 -20.88 13.92
C PHE A 125 -5.61 -19.94 13.91
N VAL A 126 -4.80 -19.98 12.85
CA VAL A 126 -3.62 -19.11 12.71
C VAL A 126 -4.01 -17.64 12.73
N PHE A 127 -5.06 -17.24 12.01
CA PHE A 127 -5.51 -15.84 12.01
C PHE A 127 -6.07 -15.41 13.38
N GLY A 128 -6.72 -16.32 14.11
CA GLY A 128 -7.18 -16.09 15.49
C GLY A 128 -6.05 -15.88 16.50
N CYS A 129 -4.81 -16.29 16.20
CA CYS A 129 -3.64 -16.06 17.05
C CYS A 129 -2.98 -14.68 16.84
N THR A 130 -3.50 -13.84 15.96
CA THR A 130 -2.91 -12.52 15.65
C THR A 130 -3.03 -11.57 16.85
N TYR A 131 -2.01 -10.73 17.05
CA TYR A 131 -2.07 -9.62 18.00
C TYR A 131 -1.67 -8.29 17.33
N PRO A 132 -2.49 -7.23 17.41
CA PRO A 132 -3.84 -7.18 18.03
C PRO A 132 -4.82 -8.18 17.41
N PRO A 133 -5.85 -8.63 18.17
CA PRO A 133 -6.85 -9.56 17.66
C PRO A 133 -7.58 -8.93 16.47
N LEU A 134 -7.83 -9.75 15.46
CA LEU A 134 -8.62 -9.36 14.30
C LEU A 134 -10.10 -9.51 14.61
N GLU A 135 -10.92 -8.66 14.02
CA GLU A 135 -12.38 -8.82 14.05
C GLU A 135 -12.80 -10.06 13.26
N GLU A 136 -13.90 -10.71 13.66
CA GLU A 136 -14.34 -11.97 13.04
C GLU A 136 -14.56 -11.82 11.52
N GLU A 137 -15.12 -10.69 11.09
CA GLU A 137 -15.33 -10.40 9.66
C GLU A 137 -14.00 -10.33 8.88
N GLU A 138 -12.94 -9.84 9.52
CA GLU A 138 -11.60 -9.80 8.91
C GLU A 138 -10.96 -11.18 8.88
N ILE A 139 -11.18 -12.01 9.91
CA ILE A 139 -10.75 -13.41 9.92
C ILE A 139 -11.43 -14.17 8.76
N GLU A 140 -12.74 -14.06 8.63
CA GLU A 140 -13.50 -14.72 7.57
C GLU A 140 -13.02 -14.33 6.17
N LYS A 141 -12.79 -13.04 5.96
CA LYS A 141 -12.25 -12.52 4.71
C LYS A 141 -10.88 -13.12 4.41
N ARG A 142 -9.97 -13.14 5.39
CA ARG A 142 -8.61 -13.68 5.22
C ARG A 142 -8.60 -15.20 5.01
N VAL A 143 -9.52 -15.93 5.65
CA VAL A 143 -9.71 -17.38 5.42
C VAL A 143 -10.20 -17.62 3.99
N THR A 144 -11.19 -16.85 3.54
CA THR A 144 -11.68 -16.92 2.15
C THR A 144 -10.56 -16.64 1.15
N ASP A 145 -9.80 -15.56 1.36
CA ASP A 145 -8.65 -15.20 0.53
C ASP A 145 -7.53 -16.26 0.56
N ARG A 146 -7.44 -17.06 1.63
CA ARG A 146 -6.44 -18.14 1.77
C ARG A 146 -6.80 -19.38 0.96
N LEU A 147 -8.09 -19.67 0.80
CA LEU A 147 -8.59 -20.88 0.15
C LEU A 147 -8.98 -20.66 -1.33
N ALA A 148 -9.06 -19.40 -1.76
CA ALA A 148 -9.33 -19.01 -3.15
C ALA A 148 -8.10 -19.21 -4.05
#